data_AF-A0A8S2WHP8-F1
#
_entry.id   AF-A0A8S2WHP8-F1
#
_cell.length_a   1.000
_cell.length_b   1.000
_cell.length_c   1.000
_cell.angle_alpha   90.00
_cell.angle_beta   90.00
_cell.angle_gamma   90.00
#
_symmetry.space_group_name_H-M   'P 1'
#
loop_
_entity.id
_entity.type
_entity.pdbx_description
1 polymer ?
#
loop_
_entity_poly.entity_id
_entity_poly.type
_entity_poly.pdbx_seq_one_letter_code
_entity_poly.pdbx_strand_id
1 'polypeptide(L)'
;MIDRITGGFNPIDIPKELQVTAVTDNSVSLSWKPVSSAHGYNVYRNGGKVNGATISGTTFTDSNLNSGSTYTFTVKAVSSSG
;
A
#
# COMPACT_ATOMS: atom_id res chain seq x y z
N MET A 1 -24.60 -21.11 4.19
CA MET A 1 -23.58 -21.03 3.13
C MET A 1 -24.27 -20.59 1.85
N ILE A 2 -23.54 -19.88 0.99
CA ILE A 2 -23.87 -19.31 -0.32
C ILE A 2 -24.24 -17.82 -0.38
N ASP A 3 -23.49 -17.16 -1.26
CA ASP A 3 -23.11 -15.76 -1.38
C ASP A 3 -23.95 -15.00 -2.43
N ARG A 4 -23.67 -13.67 -2.60
CA ARG A 4 -23.85 -12.80 -3.82
C ARG A 4 -25.04 -11.80 -3.81
N ILE A 5 -25.03 -10.51 -4.23
CA ILE A 5 -24.10 -9.49 -4.81
C ILE A 5 -24.66 -8.08 -4.46
N THR A 6 -23.84 -7.03 -4.33
CA THR A 6 -24.19 -5.68 -4.84
C THR A 6 -22.95 -5.08 -5.50
N GLY A 7 -23.08 -4.63 -6.75
CA GLY A 7 -21.96 -4.18 -7.57
C GLY A 7 -21.40 -2.82 -7.15
N GLY A 8 -20.20 -2.53 -7.67
CA GLY A 8 -19.74 -1.15 -7.82
C GLY A 8 -18.39 -0.76 -7.22
N PHE A 9 -17.59 -1.66 -6.67
CA PHE A 9 -16.16 -1.44 -6.34
C PHE A 9 -15.49 -2.82 -6.33
N ASN A 10 -14.45 -3.07 -7.13
CA ASN A 10 -13.70 -4.32 -7.02
C ASN A 10 -12.82 -4.26 -5.75
N PRO A 11 -13.16 -4.96 -4.64
CA PRO A 11 -12.40 -4.90 -3.39
C PRO A 11 -11.24 -5.89 -3.36
N ILE A 12 -10.91 -6.52 -4.50
CA ILE A 12 -10.09 -7.75 -4.57
C ILE A 12 -8.59 -7.47 -4.75
N ASP A 13 -8.18 -6.27 -5.16
CA ASP A 13 -6.77 -5.94 -5.45
C ASP A 13 -6.11 -5.02 -4.40
N ILE A 14 -6.69 -4.90 -3.20
CA ILE A 14 -5.92 -4.28 -2.10
C ILE A 14 -4.86 -5.27 -1.62
N PRO A 15 -3.60 -4.83 -1.42
CA PRO A 15 -2.60 -5.66 -0.77
C PRO A 15 -3.15 -6.14 0.57
N LYS A 16 -3.38 -7.45 0.68
CA LYS A 16 -3.79 -8.07 1.94
C LYS A 16 -2.61 -8.02 2.90
N GLU A 17 -2.91 -7.93 4.19
CA GLU A 17 -1.90 -7.92 5.25
C GLU A 17 -0.87 -6.80 5.05
N LEU A 18 -1.31 -5.55 4.80
CA LEU A 18 -0.43 -4.40 4.94
C LEU A 18 -0.02 -4.28 6.41
N GLN A 19 1.28 -4.36 6.66
CA GLN A 19 1.87 -4.34 7.99
C GLN A 19 2.94 -3.25 8.02
N VAL A 20 3.00 -2.56 9.16
CA VAL A 20 4.15 -1.73 9.49
C VAL A 20 5.19 -2.66 10.13
N THR A 21 6.32 -2.86 9.47
CA THR A 21 7.38 -3.76 9.95
C THR A 21 8.39 -3.06 10.84
N ALA A 22 8.60 -1.76 10.64
CA ALA A 22 9.44 -0.94 11.50
C ALA A 22 8.94 0.51 11.52
N VAL A 23 9.08 1.14 12.67
CA VAL A 23 8.87 2.59 12.85
C VAL A 23 10.08 3.13 13.58
N THR A 24 10.68 4.18 13.05
CA THR A 24 11.69 4.99 13.72
C THR A 24 11.18 6.42 13.83
N ASP A 25 11.93 7.28 14.51
CA ASP A 25 11.60 8.70 14.64
C ASP A 25 11.40 9.41 13.29
N ASN A 26 12.07 8.95 12.23
CA ASN A 26 12.11 9.62 10.93
C ASN A 26 11.83 8.71 9.73
N SER A 27 11.49 7.44 9.96
CA SER A 27 11.19 6.48 8.90
C SER A 27 10.14 5.45 9.31
N VAL A 28 9.40 4.96 8.32
CA VAL A 28 8.45 3.84 8.49
C VAL A 28 8.71 2.82 7.39
N SER A 29 8.86 1.56 7.78
CA SER A 29 8.93 0.42 6.88
C SER A 29 7.59 -0.29 6.83
N LEU A 30 7.14 -0.55 5.62
CA LEU A 30 5.89 -1.21 5.29
C LEU A 30 6.19 -2.50 4.54
N SER A 31 5.41 -3.53 4.82
CA SER A 31 5.40 -4.78 4.08
C SER A 31 3.95 -5.19 3.82
N TRP A 32 3.70 -5.80 2.66
CA TRP A 32 2.38 -6.31 2.30
C TRP A 32 2.51 -7.63 1.56
N LYS A 33 1.40 -8.34 1.35
CA LYS A 33 1.44 -9.53 0.49
C LYS A 33 1.40 -9.16 -0.99
N PRO A 34 2.14 -9.91 -1.83
CA PRO A 34 2.07 -9.75 -3.27
C PRO A 34 0.65 -10.10 -3.76
N VAL A 35 0.12 -9.23 -4.61
CA VAL A 35 -1.10 -9.42 -5.38
C VAL A 35 -0.70 -9.92 -6.77
N SER A 36 -1.16 -11.11 -7.16
CA SER A 36 -0.72 -11.80 -8.38
C SER A 36 -1.07 -11.05 -9.67
N SER A 37 -2.12 -10.24 -9.65
CA SER A 37 -2.57 -9.36 -10.73
C SER A 37 -1.83 -8.02 -10.78
N ALA A 38 -1.09 -7.67 -9.73
CA ALA A 38 -0.43 -6.38 -9.64
C ALA A 38 0.88 -6.37 -10.43
N HIS A 39 1.03 -5.36 -11.28
CA HIS A 39 2.28 -5.03 -11.97
C HIS A 39 3.22 -4.26 -11.07
N GLY A 40 2.69 -3.61 -10.04
CA GLY A 40 3.44 -3.11 -8.91
C GLY A 40 2.56 -2.34 -7.95
N TYR A 41 3.15 -1.52 -7.10
CA TYR A 41 2.45 -0.85 -6.01
C TYR A 41 2.81 0.63 -5.93
N ASN A 42 1.81 1.44 -5.58
CA ASN A 42 1.98 2.83 -5.19
C ASN A 42 1.68 3.00 -3.71
N VAL A 43 2.49 3.79 -3.03
CA VAL A 43 2.37 4.10 -1.61
C VAL A 43 2.00 5.56 -1.46
N TYR A 44 0.96 5.80 -0.67
CA TYR A 44 0.44 7.12 -0.38
C TYR A 44 0.60 7.39 1.11
N ARG A 45 1.14 8.56 1.46
CA ARG A 45 1.21 9.08 2.82
C ARG A 45 0.29 10.29 2.92
N ASN A 46 -0.67 10.23 3.84
CA ASN A 46 -1.68 11.28 4.04
C ASN A 46 -2.39 11.68 2.73
N GLY A 47 -2.63 10.70 1.86
CA GLY A 47 -3.24 10.89 0.52
C GLY A 47 -2.28 11.33 -0.59
N GLY A 48 -1.05 11.76 -0.28
CA GLY A 48 -0.03 12.10 -1.26
C GLY A 48 0.84 10.91 -1.65
N LYS A 49 1.10 10.68 -2.93
CA LYS A 49 2.00 9.60 -3.38
C LYS A 49 3.43 9.91 -2.93
N VAL A 50 4.08 8.98 -2.24
CA VAL A 50 5.46 9.14 -1.74
C VAL A 50 6.50 8.39 -2.56
N ASN A 51 6.10 7.33 -3.26
CA ASN A 51 7.00 6.62 -4.16
C ASN A 51 7.12 7.36 -5.51
N GLY A 52 8.35 7.61 -5.96
CA GLY A 52 8.60 8.22 -7.26
C GLY A 52 8.17 7.32 -8.42
N ALA A 53 8.58 6.06 -8.38
CA ALA A 53 8.25 5.02 -9.35
C ALA A 53 7.46 3.88 -8.70
N THR A 54 6.69 3.15 -9.52
CA THR A 54 5.94 1.97 -9.07
C THR A 54 6.88 0.93 -8.47
N ILE A 55 6.51 0.38 -7.33
CA ILE A 55 7.31 -0.59 -6.59
C ILE A 55 6.98 -1.99 -7.13
N SER A 56 7.97 -2.71 -7.67
CA SER A 56 7.77 -4.11 -8.09
C SER A 56 7.82 -5.11 -6.93
N GLY A 57 8.47 -4.73 -5.82
CA GLY A 57 8.52 -5.51 -4.59
C GLY A 57 7.28 -5.33 -3.70
N THR A 58 7.29 -5.97 -2.54
CA THR A 58 6.19 -5.91 -1.56
C THR A 58 6.58 -5.21 -0.27
N THR A 59 7.67 -4.44 -0.32
CA THR A 59 8.20 -3.68 0.82
C THR A 59 8.51 -2.26 0.38
N PHE A 60 8.33 -1.32 1.31
CA PHE A 60 8.67 0.09 1.09
C PHE A 60 9.09 0.73 2.39
N THR A 61 10.10 1.59 2.33
CA THR A 61 10.52 2.41 3.46
C THR A 61 10.32 3.86 3.10
N ASP A 62 9.39 4.52 3.79
CA ASP A 62 9.25 5.97 3.73
C ASP A 62 10.26 6.56 4.71
N SER A 63 11.28 7.24 4.19
CA SER A 63 12.21 8.04 4.97
C SER A 63 11.81 9.51 4.85
N ASN A 64 12.28 10.36 5.78
CA ASN A 64 11.90 11.79 5.88
C ASN A 64 10.51 11.99 6.52
N LEU A 65 10.26 11.26 7.61
CA LEU A 65 9.17 11.54 8.53
C LEU A 65 9.61 12.59 9.56
N ASN A 66 8.66 13.42 9.98
CA ASN A 66 8.82 14.23 11.18
C ASN A 66 8.38 13.41 12.40
N SER A 67 9.22 13.37 13.44
CA SER A 67 8.94 12.69 14.70
C SER A 67 7.73 13.31 15.40
N GLY A 68 6.97 12.46 16.12
CA GLY A 68 5.75 12.89 16.83
C GLY A 68 4.54 13.20 15.95
N SER A 69 4.63 13.01 14.63
CA SER A 69 3.51 13.21 13.71
C SER A 69 2.82 11.89 13.38
N THR A 70 1.48 11.92 13.28
CA THR A 70 0.70 10.76 12.83
C THR A 70 0.60 10.77 11.31
N TYR A 71 0.98 9.67 10.66
CA TYR A 71 0.88 9.49 9.22
C TYR A 71 -0.03 8.31 8.89
N THR A 72 -0.89 8.51 7.90
CA THR A 72 -1.69 7.41 7.33
C THR A 72 -1.02 6.93 6.06
N PHE A 73 -0.69 5.64 5.99
CA PHE A 73 -0.13 5.02 4.79
C PHE A 73 -1.19 4.18 4.08
N THR A 74 -1.24 4.28 2.76
CA THR A 74 -2.13 3.50 1.91
C THR A 74 -1.32 2.92 0.77
N VAL A 75 -1.37 1.61 0.61
CA VAL A 75 -0.74 0.92 -0.52
C VAL A 75 -1.82 0.53 -1.51
N LYS A 76 -1.65 0.92 -2.77
CA LYS A 76 -2.52 0.55 -3.88
C LYS A 76 -1.74 -0.30 -4.85
N ALA A 77 -2.28 -1.48 -5.17
CA ALA A 77 -1.80 -2.25 -6.29
C ALA A 77 -2.13 -1.53 -7.60
N VAL A 78 -1.22 -1.66 -8.56
CA VAL A 78 -1.34 -1.15 -9.92
C VAL A 78 -1.32 -2.36 -10.84
N SER A 79 -2.45 -2.68 -11.47
CA SER A 79 -2.51 -3.66 -12.55
C SER A 79 -2.08 -3.03 -13.88
N SER A 80 -1.54 -3.80 -14.82
CA SER A 80 -1.29 -3.31 -16.20
C SER A 80 -2.54 -2.85 -16.92
N SER A 81 -3.71 -3.30 -16.48
CA SER A 81 -4.96 -3.07 -17.20
C SER A 81 -5.56 -1.69 -17.00
N GLY A 82 -5.05 -0.87 -16.08
CA GLY A 82 -5.54 0.50 -15.82
C GLY A 82 -6.88 0.54 -15.10
#